data_AF-A0A925GIP3-F1
#
_entry.id   AF-A0A925GIP3-F1
#
_cell.length_a   1.000
_cell.length_b   1.000
_cell.length_c   1.000
_cell.angle_alpha   90.00
_cell.angle_beta   90.00
_cell.angle_gamma   90.00
#
_symmetry.space_group_name_H-M   'P 1'
#
loop_
_entity.id
_entity.type
_entity.pdbx_description
1 polymer ?
#
loop_
_entity_poly.entity_id
_entity_poly.type
_entity_poly.pdbx_seq_one_letter_code
_entity_poly.pdbx_strand_id
1 'polypeptide(L)'
;MSIKERYEESQSRFETIFYKSKMGNKIIAPDLRIMQINEVLLEMLGYTEKEVVGTKVISYAHPDFVHHWDELQENLWTKQIPSFQIETCLVRKDGSYFWCQVTSIVFRDNEASLGYTIVEDISERKALELDLKKLYDYQETMMHMVAHDLKSPLNNIKSLSDFLKKNLEKLPTVASKN
;
A
#
# COMPACT_ATOMS: atom_id res chain seq x y z
N MET A 1 30.99 24.51 22.29
CA MET A 1 29.63 24.74 21.80
C MET A 1 28.79 25.29 22.95
N SER A 2 28.34 26.53 22.83
CA SER A 2 27.50 27.20 23.83
C SER A 2 26.09 26.59 23.87
N ILE A 3 25.34 26.85 24.95
CA ILE A 3 23.93 26.39 25.07
C ILE A 3 23.08 26.93 23.91
N LYS A 4 23.32 28.18 23.50
CA LYS A 4 22.65 28.83 22.37
C LYS A 4 22.95 28.12 21.05
N GLU A 5 24.21 27.79 20.78
CA GLU A 5 24.61 27.07 19.56
C GLU A 5 23.97 25.68 19.49
N ARG A 6 23.90 24.93 20.60
CA ARG A 6 23.23 23.62 20.63
C ARG A 6 21.73 23.74 20.38
N TYR A 7 21.09 24.78 20.90
CA TYR A 7 19.67 25.04 20.70
C TYR A 7 19.38 25.37 19.23
N GLU A 8 20.15 26.29 18.65
CA GLU A 8 20.02 26.69 17.24
C GLU A 8 20.28 25.50 16.30
N GLU A 9 21.29 24.67 16.58
CA GLU A 9 21.56 23.47 15.80
C GLU A 9 20.42 22.45 15.88
N SER A 10 19.88 22.20 17.08
CA SER A 10 18.75 21.28 17.26
C SER A 10 17.49 21.79 16.55
N GLN A 11 17.21 23.09 16.62
CA GLN A 11 16.06 23.70 15.97
C GLN A 11 16.19 23.63 14.45
N SER A 12 17.37 23.97 13.90
CA SER A 12 17.64 23.88 12.47
C SER A 12 17.50 22.46 11.92
N ARG A 13 17.98 21.46 12.68
CA ARG A 13 17.78 20.04 12.34
C ARG A 13 16.30 19.67 12.33
N PHE A 14 15.55 20.06 13.36
CA PHE A 14 14.10 19.81 13.43
C PHE A 14 13.36 20.46 12.26
N GLU A 15 13.61 21.73 11.98
CA GLU A 15 12.97 22.45 10.87
C GLU A 15 13.23 21.76 9.53
N THR A 16 14.45 21.25 9.34
CA THR A 16 14.83 20.54 8.11
C THR A 16 14.11 19.19 7.99
N ILE A 17 14.09 18.37 9.04
CA ILE A 17 13.45 17.04 8.97
C ILE A 17 11.93 17.11 8.99
N PHE A 18 11.35 18.12 9.66
CA PHE A 18 9.92 18.22 9.85
C PHE A 18 9.25 19.02 8.73
N TYR A 19 9.70 20.26 8.50
CA TYR A 19 9.05 21.18 7.55
C TYR A 19 9.55 21.04 6.12
N LYS A 20 10.82 20.63 5.90
CA LYS A 20 11.36 20.42 4.54
C LYS A 20 11.24 18.97 4.05
N SER A 21 10.57 18.10 4.81
CA SER A 21 10.26 16.74 4.37
C SER A 21 9.32 16.75 3.17
N LYS A 22 9.49 15.80 2.27
CA LYS A 22 8.53 15.51 1.19
C LYS A 22 7.37 14.62 1.63
N MET A 23 7.42 14.10 2.84
CA MET A 23 6.37 13.30 3.44
C MET A 23 5.54 14.17 4.38
N GLY A 24 4.27 13.79 4.56
CA GLY A 24 3.42 14.41 5.54
C GLY A 24 3.92 14.08 6.95
N ASN A 25 4.17 15.08 7.77
CA ASN A 25 4.64 14.89 9.14
C ASN A 25 3.63 15.51 10.10
N LYS A 26 3.39 14.85 11.23
CA LYS A 26 2.63 15.42 12.35
C LYS A 26 3.15 14.94 13.68
N ILE A 27 2.93 15.76 14.71
CA ILE A 27 3.11 15.37 16.11
C ILE A 27 1.73 15.29 16.75
N ILE A 28 1.49 14.21 17.50
CA ILE A 28 0.21 13.92 18.13
C ILE A 28 0.37 13.70 19.64
N ALA A 29 -0.65 14.08 20.39
CA ALA A 29 -0.76 13.78 21.82
C ALA A 29 -1.29 12.34 22.04
N PRO A 30 -1.22 11.79 23.28
CA PRO A 30 -1.72 10.45 23.59
C PRO A 30 -3.20 10.22 23.29
N ASP A 31 -4.01 11.28 23.26
CA ASP A 31 -5.45 11.25 22.89
C ASP A 31 -5.68 11.33 21.37
N LEU A 32 -4.62 11.17 20.58
CA LEU A 32 -4.57 11.32 19.12
C LEU A 32 -4.92 12.73 18.63
N ARG A 33 -4.76 13.75 19.47
CA ARG A 33 -4.89 15.15 19.05
C ARG A 33 -3.66 15.59 18.26
N ILE A 34 -3.87 16.27 17.14
CA ILE A 34 -2.80 16.83 16.32
C ILE A 34 -2.26 18.10 16.98
N MET A 35 -0.99 18.07 17.36
CA MET A 35 -0.29 19.18 17.99
C MET A 35 0.48 20.02 16.98
N GLN A 36 1.11 19.37 16.01
CA GLN A 36 1.83 20.02 14.92
C GLN A 36 1.65 19.22 13.63
N ILE A 37 1.72 19.90 12.50
CA ILE A 37 1.57 19.32 11.17
C ILE A 37 2.40 20.13 10.17
N ASN A 38 3.03 19.47 9.21
CA ASN A 38 3.77 20.17 8.16
C ASN A 38 2.89 20.53 6.96
N GLU A 39 3.40 21.42 6.10
CA GLU A 39 2.70 21.92 4.91
C GLU A 39 2.31 20.80 3.94
N VAL A 40 3.19 19.81 3.74
CA VAL A 40 2.92 18.66 2.86
C VAL A 40 1.66 17.90 3.29
N LEU A 41 1.50 17.60 4.59
CA LEU A 41 0.31 16.88 5.03
C LEU A 41 -0.96 17.74 4.94
N LEU A 42 -0.84 19.05 5.12
CA LEU A 42 -1.94 19.99 4.92
C LEU A 42 -2.39 20.01 3.46
N GLU A 43 -1.45 20.06 2.51
CA GLU A 43 -1.71 19.98 1.08
C GLU A 43 -2.37 18.64 0.69
N MET A 44 -1.86 17.52 1.21
CA MET A 44 -2.43 16.18 0.98
C MET A 44 -3.90 16.10 1.45
N LEU A 45 -4.22 16.68 2.61
CA LEU A 45 -5.56 16.65 3.19
C LEU A 45 -6.48 17.76 2.63
N GLY A 46 -5.92 18.84 2.09
CA GLY A 46 -6.66 20.00 1.60
C GLY A 46 -7.21 20.91 2.72
N TYR A 47 -6.62 20.90 3.92
CA TYR A 47 -7.02 21.74 5.05
C TYR A 47 -5.96 22.77 5.40
N THR A 48 -6.37 23.81 6.12
CA THR A 48 -5.43 24.77 6.72
C THR A 48 -4.97 24.32 8.09
N GLU A 49 -3.78 24.76 8.52
CA GLU A 49 -3.24 24.42 9.84
C GLU A 49 -4.23 24.70 10.99
N LYS A 50 -4.93 25.84 10.93
CA LYS A 50 -5.93 26.25 11.94
C LYS A 50 -7.13 25.33 12.04
N GLU A 51 -7.46 24.62 10.96
CA GLU A 51 -8.55 23.65 10.93
C GLU A 51 -8.10 22.30 11.50
N VAL A 52 -6.80 21.97 11.40
CA VAL A 52 -6.27 20.65 11.74
C VAL A 52 -5.69 20.59 13.15
N VAL A 53 -4.89 21.59 13.53
CA VAL A 53 -4.24 21.61 14.85
C VAL A 53 -5.30 21.70 15.95
N GLY A 54 -5.17 20.83 16.95
CA GLY A 54 -6.12 20.70 18.05
C GLY A 54 -7.26 19.72 17.80
N THR A 55 -7.43 19.22 16.57
CA THR A 55 -8.42 18.17 16.25
C THR A 55 -7.85 16.77 16.42
N LYS A 56 -8.71 15.74 16.46
CA LYS A 56 -8.27 14.34 16.55
C LYS A 56 -8.02 13.76 15.16
N VAL A 57 -6.99 12.92 15.04
CA VAL A 57 -6.63 12.24 13.78
C VAL A 57 -7.81 11.46 13.18
N ILE A 58 -8.66 10.87 14.03
CA ILE A 58 -9.86 10.12 13.63
C ILE A 58 -10.84 10.93 12.75
N SER A 59 -10.82 12.26 12.84
CA SER A 59 -11.69 13.14 12.04
C SER A 59 -11.37 13.11 10.54
N TYR A 60 -10.15 12.68 10.20
CA TYR A 60 -9.66 12.55 8.81
C TYR A 60 -9.60 11.09 8.37
N ALA A 61 -10.04 10.16 9.22
CA ALA A 61 -10.06 8.75 8.90
C ALA A 61 -11.19 8.44 7.91
N HIS A 62 -10.92 7.56 6.96
CA HIS A 62 -12.01 6.94 6.22
C HIS A 62 -12.86 6.06 7.16
N PRO A 63 -14.20 6.09 7.08
CA PRO A 63 -15.10 5.36 8.00
C PRO A 63 -14.75 3.88 8.18
N ASP A 64 -14.42 3.19 7.08
CA ASP A 64 -14.07 1.76 7.10
C ASP A 64 -12.74 1.47 7.82
N PHE A 65 -11.89 2.48 8.00
CA PHE A 65 -10.53 2.36 8.54
C PHE A 65 -10.35 3.10 9.87
N VAL A 66 -11.45 3.46 10.55
CA VAL A 66 -11.39 4.13 11.86
C VAL A 66 -10.66 3.29 12.91
N HIS A 67 -10.88 1.97 12.91
CA HIS A 67 -10.28 1.03 13.86
C HIS A 67 -8.74 1.02 13.84
N HIS A 68 -8.10 1.37 12.72
CA HIS A 68 -6.65 1.49 12.62
C HIS A 68 -6.05 2.54 13.57
N TRP A 69 -6.82 3.57 13.94
CA TRP A 69 -6.35 4.61 14.86
C TRP A 69 -6.40 4.17 16.32
N ASP A 70 -7.37 3.32 16.67
CA ASP A 70 -7.43 2.68 17.98
C ASP A 70 -6.26 1.70 18.15
N GLU A 71 -5.96 0.91 17.10
CA GLU A 71 -4.77 0.05 17.07
C GLU A 71 -3.48 0.85 17.20
N LEU A 72 -3.36 1.98 16.50
CA LEU A 72 -2.19 2.86 16.61
C LEU A 72 -2.02 3.35 18.05
N GLN A 73 -3.11 3.80 18.70
CA GLN A 73 -3.07 4.29 20.07
C GLN A 73 -2.66 3.18 21.05
N GLU A 74 -3.29 2.01 20.95
CA GLU A 74 -3.01 0.87 21.82
C GLU A 74 -1.56 0.40 21.66
N ASN A 75 -1.10 0.23 20.44
CA ASN A 75 0.25 -0.28 20.19
C ASN A 75 1.33 0.67 20.71
N LEU A 76 1.16 1.97 20.50
CA LEU A 76 2.18 2.96 20.83
C LEU A 76 2.19 3.38 22.31
N TRP A 77 1.01 3.62 22.91
CA TRP A 77 0.94 4.10 24.30
C TRP A 77 0.70 2.99 25.32
N THR A 78 -0.02 1.92 24.96
CA THR A 78 -0.29 0.80 25.88
C THR A 78 0.78 -0.28 25.79
N LYS A 79 1.05 -0.79 24.57
CA LYS A 79 2.05 -1.85 24.35
C LYS A 79 3.47 -1.34 24.24
N GLN A 80 3.66 -0.03 24.04
CA GLN A 80 4.96 0.64 23.94
C GLN A 80 5.88 -0.02 22.90
N ILE A 81 5.31 -0.43 21.76
CA ILE A 81 6.14 -0.94 20.66
C ILE A 81 7.00 0.20 20.10
N PRO A 82 8.22 -0.08 19.62
CA PRO A 82 9.17 0.96 19.20
C PRO A 82 8.69 1.77 18.00
N SER A 83 7.88 1.16 17.13
CA SER A 83 7.27 1.80 15.96
C SER A 83 6.04 1.03 15.52
N PHE A 84 5.04 1.75 15.03
CA PHE A 84 3.83 1.19 14.42
C PHE A 84 3.75 1.64 12.96
N GLN A 85 3.37 0.74 12.05
CA GLN A 85 3.17 1.06 10.64
C GLN A 85 1.90 0.40 10.12
N ILE A 86 1.10 1.16 9.37
CA ILE A 86 -0.14 0.66 8.76
C ILE A 86 -0.43 1.34 7.42
N GLU A 87 -1.06 0.62 6.49
CA GLU A 87 -1.68 1.21 5.30
C GLU A 87 -3.16 1.50 5.60
N THR A 88 -3.60 2.72 5.34
CA THR A 88 -4.97 3.17 5.65
C THR A 88 -5.44 4.22 4.65
N CYS A 89 -6.71 4.62 4.74
CA CYS A 89 -7.27 5.70 3.94
C CYS A 89 -7.55 6.95 4.79
N LEU A 90 -7.15 8.11 4.26
CA LEU A 90 -7.50 9.42 4.81
C LEU A 90 -8.48 10.13 3.89
N VAL A 91 -9.39 10.90 4.48
CA VAL A 91 -10.41 11.70 3.80
C VAL A 91 -9.95 13.15 3.72
N ARG A 92 -9.96 13.70 2.51
CA ARG A 92 -9.65 15.09 2.21
C ARG A 92 -10.85 16.00 2.52
N LYS A 93 -10.60 17.30 2.54
CA LYS A 93 -11.64 18.32 2.75
C LYS A 93 -12.76 18.29 1.71
N ASP A 94 -12.44 17.90 0.47
CA ASP A 94 -13.40 17.77 -0.63
C ASP A 94 -14.24 16.47 -0.58
N GLY A 95 -13.98 15.59 0.40
CA GLY A 95 -14.64 14.31 0.56
C GLY A 95 -14.01 13.17 -0.25
N SER A 96 -13.03 13.45 -1.11
CA SER A 96 -12.22 12.39 -1.71
C SER A 96 -11.34 11.72 -0.65
N TYR A 97 -10.82 10.55 -0.95
CA TYR A 97 -9.86 9.86 -0.08
C TYR A 97 -8.59 9.49 -0.83
N PHE A 98 -7.55 9.15 -0.07
CA PHE A 98 -6.31 8.62 -0.60
C PHE A 98 -5.75 7.53 0.29
N TRP A 99 -5.03 6.61 -0.33
CA TRP A 99 -4.29 5.59 0.38
C TRP A 99 -3.02 6.21 0.93
N CYS A 100 -2.75 5.95 2.19
CA CYS A 100 -1.53 6.39 2.83
C CYS A 100 -0.91 5.27 3.67
N GLN A 101 0.41 5.30 3.76
CA GLN A 101 1.15 4.54 4.74
C GLN A 101 1.46 5.46 5.92
N VAL A 102 1.05 5.05 7.10
CA VAL A 102 1.23 5.78 8.36
C VAL A 102 2.27 5.05 9.17
N THR A 103 3.38 5.73 9.47
CA THR A 103 4.42 5.23 10.37
C THR A 103 4.52 6.14 11.57
N SER A 104 4.41 5.59 12.77
CA SER A 104 4.40 6.36 14.00
C SER A 104 5.33 5.80 15.05
N ILE A 105 6.00 6.68 15.78
CA ILE A 105 6.84 6.36 16.94
C ILE A 105 6.41 7.24 18.11
N VAL A 106 6.74 6.80 19.32
CA VAL A 106 6.56 7.62 20.53
C VAL A 106 7.90 8.16 20.97
N PHE A 107 7.93 9.43 21.35
CA PHE A 107 9.07 10.08 21.97
C PHE A 107 8.64 10.86 23.20
N ARG A 108 9.59 11.08 24.10
CA ARG A 108 9.35 11.87 25.31
C ARG A 108 9.71 13.32 25.05
N ASP A 109 8.76 14.21 25.28
CA ASP A 109 8.95 15.65 25.27
C ASP A 109 8.66 16.19 26.68
N ASN A 110 9.73 16.44 27.44
CA ASN A 110 9.67 16.73 28.88
C ASN A 110 8.93 15.64 29.68
N GLU A 111 7.76 15.96 30.24
CA GLU A 111 6.89 15.01 30.96
C GLU A 111 5.81 14.39 30.07
N ALA A 112 5.65 14.87 28.83
CA ALA A 112 4.66 14.36 27.89
C ALA A 112 5.23 13.24 27.01
N SER A 113 4.36 12.26 26.70
CA SER A 113 4.63 11.20 25.72
C SER A 113 3.92 11.56 24.42
N LEU A 114 4.67 11.99 23.41
CA LEU A 114 4.12 12.44 22.13
C LEU A 114 4.40 11.42 21.04
N GLY A 115 3.51 11.36 20.05
CA GLY A 115 3.69 10.57 18.84
C GLY A 115 4.27 11.42 17.73
N TYR A 116 5.31 10.96 17.05
CA TYR A 116 5.74 11.51 15.77
C TYR A 116 5.27 10.57 14.66
N THR A 117 4.52 11.11 13.71
CA THR A 117 3.90 10.35 12.63
C THR A 117 4.34 10.89 11.28
N ILE A 118 4.76 9.96 10.42
CA ILE A 118 5.01 10.19 9.00
C ILE A 118 3.83 9.57 8.22
N VAL A 119 3.35 10.30 7.22
CA VAL A 119 2.28 9.94 6.31
C VAL A 119 2.81 10.04 4.89
N GLU A 120 2.83 8.91 4.20
CA GLU A 120 3.24 8.80 2.80
C GLU A 120 1.99 8.51 1.96
N ASP A 121 1.72 9.31 0.92
CA ASP A 121 0.67 8.99 -0.05
C ASP A 121 1.14 7.82 -0.93
N ILE A 122 0.41 6.70 -0.86
CA ILE A 122 0.71 5.47 -1.61
C ILE A 122 -0.34 5.21 -2.70
N SER A 123 -1.15 6.21 -3.06
CA SER A 123 -2.22 6.07 -4.04
C SER A 123 -1.70 5.65 -5.42
N GLU A 124 -0.57 6.22 -5.86
CA GLU A 124 0.09 5.83 -7.11
C GLU A 124 0.56 4.36 -7.05
N ARG A 125 1.19 3.96 -5.93
CA ARG A 125 1.60 2.57 -5.70
C ARG A 125 0.39 1.62 -5.80
N LYS A 126 -0.72 1.95 -5.14
CA LYS A 126 -1.95 1.14 -5.17
C LYS A 126 -2.59 1.08 -6.56
N ALA A 127 -2.55 2.17 -7.32
CA ALA A 127 -3.04 2.18 -8.70
C ALA A 127 -2.21 1.24 -9.59
N LEU A 128 -0.88 1.31 -9.48
CA LEU A 128 0.03 0.42 -10.22
C LEU A 128 -0.14 -1.06 -9.83
N GLU A 129 -0.27 -1.35 -8.52
CA GLU A 129 -0.55 -2.71 -8.03
C GLU A 129 -1.87 -3.26 -8.62
N LEU A 130 -2.91 -2.43 -8.68
CA LEU A 130 -4.19 -2.82 -9.24
C LEU A 130 -4.11 -3.07 -10.75
N ASP A 131 -3.39 -2.24 -11.50
CA ASP A 131 -3.26 -2.40 -12.94
C ASP A 131 -2.39 -3.62 -13.30
N LEU A 132 -1.33 -3.89 -12.53
CA LEU A 132 -0.57 -5.13 -12.65
C LEU A 132 -1.46 -6.35 -12.38
N LYS A 133 -2.30 -6.30 -11.35
CA LYS A 133 -3.22 -7.40 -11.05
C LYS A 133 -4.19 -7.67 -12.20
N LYS A 134 -4.81 -6.62 -12.77
CA LYS A 134 -5.70 -6.76 -13.94
C LYS A 134 -4.99 -7.39 -15.13
N LEU A 135 -3.72 -7.03 -15.37
CA LEU A 135 -2.92 -7.60 -16.45
C LEU A 135 -2.67 -9.09 -16.25
N TYR A 136 -2.33 -9.51 -15.02
CA TYR A 136 -2.17 -10.93 -14.69
C TYR A 136 -3.47 -11.71 -14.85
N ASP A 137 -4.58 -11.20 -14.33
CA ASP A 137 -5.90 -11.85 -14.45
C ASP A 137 -6.31 -12.01 -15.93
N TYR A 138 -6.04 -10.99 -16.75
CA TYR A 138 -6.27 -11.04 -18.20
C TYR A 138 -5.38 -12.08 -18.88
N GLN A 139 -4.09 -12.13 -18.52
CA GLN A 139 -3.15 -13.10 -19.06
C GLN A 139 -3.57 -14.53 -18.73
N GLU A 140 -3.96 -14.81 -17.48
CA GLU A 140 -4.41 -16.12 -17.04
C GLU A 140 -5.68 -16.56 -17.81
N THR A 141 -6.64 -15.66 -17.94
CA THR A 141 -7.87 -15.90 -18.72
C THR A 141 -7.56 -16.21 -20.18
N MET A 142 -6.65 -15.46 -20.82
CA MET A 142 -6.22 -15.73 -22.19
C MET A 142 -5.52 -17.09 -22.33
N MET A 143 -4.63 -17.45 -21.39
CA MET A 143 -3.96 -18.75 -21.41
C MET A 143 -4.95 -19.91 -21.32
N HIS A 144 -5.98 -19.79 -20.48
CA HIS A 144 -7.04 -20.79 -20.39
C HIS A 144 -7.84 -20.93 -21.69
N MET A 145 -8.19 -19.82 -22.35
CA MET A 145 -8.88 -19.84 -23.64
C MET A 145 -8.03 -20.47 -24.75
N VAL A 146 -6.77 -20.03 -24.90
CA VAL A 146 -5.86 -20.57 -25.92
C VAL A 146 -5.60 -22.06 -25.71
N ALA A 147 -5.42 -22.50 -24.47
CA ALA A 147 -5.23 -23.92 -24.16
C ALA A 147 -6.47 -24.75 -24.54
N HIS A 148 -7.67 -24.25 -24.25
CA HIS A 148 -8.92 -24.90 -24.66
C HIS A 148 -9.02 -24.99 -26.20
N ASP A 149 -8.77 -23.88 -26.89
CA ASP A 149 -8.92 -23.78 -28.34
C ASP A 149 -7.89 -24.60 -29.10
N LEU A 150 -6.67 -24.78 -28.57
CA LEU A 150 -5.66 -25.66 -29.13
C LEU A 150 -5.92 -27.15 -28.87
N LYS A 151 -6.54 -27.49 -27.74
CA LYS A 151 -6.81 -28.88 -27.36
C LYS A 151 -7.78 -29.54 -28.33
N SER A 152 -8.76 -28.79 -28.86
CA SER A 152 -9.74 -29.29 -29.83
C SER A 152 -9.11 -29.81 -31.14
N PRO A 153 -8.33 -29.01 -31.92
CA PRO A 153 -7.68 -29.50 -33.12
C PRO A 153 -6.60 -30.55 -32.83
N LEU A 154 -5.86 -30.45 -31.71
CA LEU A 154 -4.88 -31.47 -31.33
C LEU A 154 -5.52 -32.83 -31.07
N ASN A 155 -6.66 -32.86 -30.37
CA ASN A 155 -7.42 -34.08 -30.15
C ASN A 155 -7.90 -34.68 -31.48
N ASN A 156 -8.38 -33.84 -32.41
CA ASN A 156 -8.79 -34.31 -33.74
C ASN A 156 -7.63 -34.93 -34.53
N ILE A 157 -6.47 -34.26 -34.57
CA ILE A 157 -5.26 -34.78 -35.24
C ILE A 157 -4.84 -36.11 -34.61
N LYS A 158 -4.83 -36.19 -33.28
CA LYS A 158 -4.48 -37.41 -32.55
C LYS A 158 -5.45 -38.55 -32.86
N SER A 159 -6.76 -38.30 -32.86
CA SER A 159 -7.77 -39.30 -33.22
C SER A 159 -7.62 -39.80 -34.66
N LEU A 160 -7.34 -38.90 -35.62
CA LEU A 160 -7.04 -39.27 -37.01
C LEU A 160 -5.77 -40.13 -37.12
N SER A 161 -4.72 -39.76 -36.41
CA SER A 161 -3.48 -40.55 -36.34
C SER A 161 -3.72 -41.94 -35.75
N ASP A 162 -4.47 -42.03 -34.65
CA ASP A 162 -4.84 -43.29 -34.00
C ASP A 162 -5.67 -44.18 -34.95
N PHE A 163 -6.59 -43.58 -35.72
CA PHE A 163 -7.37 -44.29 -36.75
C PHE A 163 -6.50 -44.81 -37.90
N LEU A 164 -5.58 -43.99 -38.43
CA LEU A 164 -4.64 -44.39 -39.48
C LEU A 164 -3.76 -45.55 -39.00
N LYS A 165 -3.21 -45.46 -37.79
CA LYS A 165 -2.37 -46.52 -37.20
C LYS A 165 -3.13 -47.85 -37.08
N LYS A 166 -4.37 -47.81 -36.61
CA LYS A 166 -5.22 -49.01 -36.47
C LYS A 166 -5.56 -49.65 -37.82
N ASN A 167 -5.66 -48.87 -38.89
CA ASN A 167 -5.87 -49.40 -40.24
C ASN A 167 -4.57 -49.94 -40.85
N LEU A 168 -3.42 -49.32 -40.56
CA LEU A 168 -2.10 -49.82 -40.94
C LEU A 168 -1.78 -51.18 -40.30
N GLU A 169 -2.12 -51.39 -39.03
CA GLU A 169 -1.96 -52.68 -38.34
C GLU A 169 -2.88 -53.79 -38.89
N LYS A 170 -3.94 -53.42 -39.61
CA LYS A 170 -4.88 -54.36 -40.24
C LYS A 170 -4.57 -54.63 -41.71
N LEU A 171 -3.64 -53.90 -42.31
CA LEU A 171 -3.20 -54.17 -43.68
C LEU A 171 -2.39 -55.47 -43.69
N PRO A 172 -2.68 -56.43 -44.58
CA PRO A 172 -1.88 -57.64 -44.69
C PRO A 172 -0.45 -57.25 -45.03
N THR A 173 0.52 -57.80 -44.30
CA THR A 173 1.95 -57.67 -44.62
C THR A 173 2.14 -58.16 -46.05
N VAL A 174 2.30 -57.23 -46.99
CA VAL A 174 2.71 -57.58 -48.34
C VAL A 174 4.16 -58.04 -48.21
N ALA A 175 4.34 -59.35 -48.05
CA ALA A 175 5.63 -60.00 -48.18
C ALA A 175 6.15 -59.65 -49.58
N SER A 176 7.18 -58.80 -49.64
CA SER A 176 7.92 -58.56 -50.86
C SER A 176 8.60 -59.86 -51.27
N LYS A 177 7.98 -60.60 -52.19
CA LYS A 177 8.69 -61.57 -53.02
C LYS A 177 9.40 -60.80 -54.13
N ASN A 178 10.70 -60.56 -53.92
CA ASN A 178 11.80 -60.83 -54.86
C ASN A 178 13.04 -60.04 -54.46
#